data_AF-A0A952YV35-F1
#
_entry.id   AF-A0A952YV35-F1
#
_cell.length_a   1.000
_cell.length_b   1.000
_cell.length_c   1.000
_cell.angle_alpha   90.00
_cell.angle_beta   90.00
_cell.angle_gamma   90.00
#
_symmetry.space_group_name_H-M   'P 1'
#
loop_
_entity.id
_entity.type
_entity.pdbx_description
1 polymer ?
#
loop_
_entity_poly.entity_id
_entity_poly.type
_entity_poly.pdbx_seq_one_letter_code
_entity_poly.pdbx_strand_id
1 'polypeptide(L)'
;MYALALGPLITGFQNIGIVAFRKDLRFRYEFYFQVSRKLVGFVITIALAFWYRSYWALIAGTLATQLFSTVVSYWAHPFRPKLTLSERDSLMASKWLLFNNIVGYLKNRSSDFVIGLNGPAGLGLYNVSYELANLPTTELSAPINRALLPGFARLSEDPEELRRIYGSAMSVLALLAVPAAAGIFALAHLIVPVALGAKWMAAIPVLLRSSRSMARC
;
A
#
# COMPACT_ATOMS: atom_id res chain seq x y z
N MET A 1 -12.26 17.32 6.05
CA MET A 1 -11.00 16.69 6.52
C MET A 1 -11.18 15.85 7.79
N TYR A 2 -11.95 16.27 8.80
CA TYR A 2 -12.16 15.50 10.04
C TYR A 2 -12.73 14.08 9.84
N ALA A 3 -13.60 13.86 8.85
CA ALA A 3 -14.18 12.54 8.58
C ALA A 3 -13.14 11.47 8.16
N LEU A 4 -12.03 11.86 7.52
CA LEU A 4 -10.96 10.93 7.14
C LEU A 4 -10.07 10.54 8.34
N ALA A 5 -10.04 11.35 9.41
CA ALA A 5 -9.32 11.03 10.64
C ALA A 5 -9.93 9.84 11.40
N LEU A 6 -11.21 9.51 11.13
CA LEU A 6 -11.84 8.29 11.62
C LEU A 6 -11.27 7.02 10.99
N GLY A 7 -10.66 7.12 9.81
CA GLY A 7 -10.14 5.95 9.11
C GLY A 7 -8.99 5.25 9.86
N PRO A 8 -7.93 5.96 10.26
CA PRO A 8 -6.86 5.42 11.10
C PRO A 8 -7.37 4.78 12.41
N LEU A 9 -8.37 5.39 13.05
CA LEU A 9 -9.00 4.86 14.25
C LEU A 9 -9.68 3.51 13.97
N ILE A 10 -10.47 3.41 12.90
CA ILE A 10 -11.14 2.17 12.49
C ILE A 10 -10.11 1.09 12.09
N THR A 11 -9.03 1.47 11.43
CA THR A 11 -7.94 0.53 11.11
C THR A 11 -7.16 0.08 12.35
N GLY A 12 -7.08 0.91 13.39
CA GLY A 12 -6.47 0.53 14.67
C GLY A 12 -7.24 -0.57 15.40
N PHE A 13 -8.54 -0.70 15.15
CA PHE A 13 -9.37 -1.81 15.64
C PHE A 13 -9.32 -3.05 14.74
N GLN A 14 -8.63 -3.01 13.60
CA GLN A 14 -8.47 -4.21 12.78
C GLN A 14 -7.67 -5.26 13.55
N ASN A 15 -8.26 -6.45 13.64
CA ASN A 15 -7.65 -7.58 14.31
C ASN A 15 -6.32 -7.97 13.64
N ILE A 16 -5.26 -8.06 14.45
CA ILE A 16 -3.89 -8.47 14.06
C ILE A 16 -3.85 -9.93 13.58
N GLY A 17 -4.91 -10.73 13.78
CA GLY A 17 -5.01 -12.11 13.32
C GLY A 17 -4.74 -12.33 11.81
N ILE A 18 -4.91 -11.30 10.96
CA ILE A 18 -4.50 -11.36 9.54
C ILE A 18 -2.99 -11.53 9.37
N VAL A 19 -2.19 -10.94 10.27
CA VAL A 19 -0.73 -11.10 10.29
C VAL A 19 -0.35 -12.52 10.75
N ALA A 20 -1.16 -13.16 11.60
CA ALA A 20 -0.96 -14.56 11.98
C ALA A 20 -1.18 -15.51 10.77
N PHE A 21 -2.16 -15.25 9.90
CA PHE A 21 -2.34 -16.02 8.67
C PHE A 21 -1.15 -15.92 7.69
N ARG A 22 -0.42 -14.80 7.69
CA ARG A 22 0.85 -14.68 6.94
C ARG A 22 1.96 -15.55 7.54
N LYS A 23 1.97 -15.69 8.86
CA LYS A 23 2.93 -16.55 9.57
C LYS A 23 2.68 -18.03 9.27
N ASP A 24 1.42 -18.43 9.12
CA ASP A 24 1.01 -19.81 8.83
C ASP A 24 0.95 -20.15 7.33
N LEU A 25 1.50 -19.31 6.44
CA LEU A 25 1.59 -19.53 4.99
C LEU A 25 0.22 -19.73 4.28
N ARG A 26 -0.89 -19.33 4.89
CA ARG A 26 -2.25 -19.50 4.33
C ARG A 26 -2.64 -18.34 3.40
N PHE A 27 -1.86 -18.10 2.36
CA PHE A 27 -2.04 -16.99 1.40
C PHE A 27 -3.42 -16.96 0.73
N ARG A 28 -4.05 -18.13 0.54
CA ARG A 28 -5.37 -18.24 -0.09
C ARG A 28 -6.45 -17.47 0.69
N TYR A 29 -6.44 -17.53 2.02
CA TYR A 29 -7.42 -16.81 2.84
C TYR A 29 -7.15 -15.29 2.82
N GLU A 30 -5.88 -14.87 2.84
CA GLU A 30 -5.54 -13.45 2.70
C GLU A 30 -5.97 -12.90 1.33
N PHE A 31 -5.76 -13.65 0.26
CA PHE A 31 -6.18 -13.26 -1.09
C PHE A 31 -7.70 -13.04 -1.16
N TYR A 32 -8.51 -14.02 -0.73
CA TYR A 32 -9.97 -13.86 -0.72
C TYR A 32 -10.42 -12.72 0.20
N PHE A 33 -9.75 -12.49 1.33
CA PHE A 33 -10.04 -11.36 2.21
C PHE A 33 -9.76 -10.01 1.52
N GLN A 34 -8.62 -9.86 0.82
CA GLN A 34 -8.32 -8.61 0.11
C GLN A 34 -9.26 -8.37 -1.07
N VAL A 35 -9.56 -9.42 -1.84
CA VAL A 35 -10.47 -9.34 -2.99
C VAL A 35 -11.88 -9.00 -2.55
N SER A 36 -12.42 -9.69 -1.54
CA SER A 36 -13.76 -9.39 -1.00
C SER A 36 -13.85 -7.98 -0.44
N ARG A 37 -12.83 -7.52 0.31
CA ARG A 37 -12.77 -6.13 0.78
C ARG A 37 -12.78 -5.12 -0.36
N LYS A 38 -11.96 -5.32 -1.41
CA LYS A 38 -11.93 -4.43 -2.57
C LYS A 38 -13.27 -4.42 -3.33
N LEU A 39 -13.87 -5.59 -3.56
CA LEU A 39 -15.16 -5.71 -4.24
C LEU A 39 -16.29 -5.03 -3.47
N VAL A 40 -16.40 -5.32 -2.17
CA VAL A 40 -17.43 -4.70 -1.32
C VAL A 40 -17.24 -3.19 -1.25
N GLY A 41 -16.00 -2.73 -1.09
CA GLY A 41 -15.70 -1.31 -1.10
C GLY A 41 -16.07 -0.62 -2.40
N PHE A 42 -15.78 -1.26 -3.54
CA PHE A 42 -16.15 -0.78 -4.86
C PHE A 42 -17.68 -0.68 -5.03
N VAL A 43 -18.42 -1.75 -4.68
CA VAL A 43 -19.88 -1.78 -4.78
C VAL A 43 -20.53 -0.72 -3.89
N ILE A 44 -20.10 -0.60 -2.62
CA ILE A 44 -20.63 0.40 -1.68
C ILE A 44 -20.33 1.82 -2.19
N THR A 45 -19.10 2.07 -2.64
CA THR A 45 -18.70 3.39 -3.13
C THR A 45 -19.51 3.80 -4.36
N ILE A 46 -19.75 2.88 -5.30
CA ILE A 46 -20.57 3.14 -6.49
C ILE A 46 -22.03 3.39 -6.12
N ALA A 47 -22.61 2.56 -5.25
CA ALA A 47 -23.99 2.75 -4.80
C ALA A 47 -24.17 4.13 -4.13
N LEU A 48 -23.23 4.52 -3.26
CA LEU A 48 -23.23 5.84 -2.63
C LEU A 48 -22.96 6.98 -3.61
N ALA A 49 -22.15 6.76 -4.64
CA ALA A 49 -21.87 7.75 -5.67
C ALA A 49 -23.13 8.09 -6.48
N PHE A 50 -23.94 7.09 -6.83
CA PHE A 50 -25.22 7.32 -7.49
C PHE A 50 -26.22 8.08 -6.62
N TRP A 51 -26.18 7.87 -5.30
CA TRP A 51 -27.13 8.49 -4.39
C TRP A 51 -26.75 9.92 -3.97
N TYR A 52 -25.49 10.14 -3.59
CA TYR A 52 -25.03 11.44 -3.07
C TYR A 52 -24.50 12.39 -4.15
N ARG A 53 -24.09 11.89 -5.33
CA ARG A 53 -23.48 12.66 -6.44
C ARG A 53 -22.40 13.68 -5.99
N SER A 54 -21.71 13.40 -4.90
CA SER A 54 -20.80 14.32 -4.23
C SER A 54 -19.56 13.59 -3.73
N TYR A 55 -18.50 14.34 -3.43
CA TYR A 55 -17.23 13.81 -2.92
C TYR A 55 -17.40 12.97 -1.63
N TRP A 56 -18.48 13.20 -0.89
CA TRP A 56 -18.85 12.44 0.31
C TRP A 56 -19.06 10.95 0.04
N ALA A 57 -19.45 10.56 -1.17
CA ALA A 57 -19.59 9.16 -1.55
C ALA A 57 -18.27 8.39 -1.44
N LEU A 58 -17.15 9.04 -1.83
CA LEU A 58 -15.82 8.44 -1.77
C LEU A 58 -15.34 8.28 -0.32
N ILE A 59 -15.61 9.28 0.52
CA ILE A 59 -15.26 9.25 1.95
C ILE A 59 -16.06 8.18 2.67
N ALA A 60 -17.40 8.15 2.48
CA ALA A 60 -18.28 7.18 3.10
C ALA A 60 -17.97 5.75 2.61
N GLY A 61 -17.68 5.57 1.31
CA GLY A 61 -17.25 4.28 0.75
C GLY A 61 -15.94 3.78 1.36
N THR A 62 -14.96 4.66 1.54
CA THR A 62 -13.68 4.31 2.20
C THR A 62 -13.87 3.87 3.64
N LEU A 63 -14.66 4.63 4.42
CA LEU A 63 -14.96 4.29 5.82
C LEU A 63 -15.76 2.99 5.94
N ALA A 64 -16.75 2.78 5.08
CA ALA A 64 -17.54 1.55 5.03
C ALA A 64 -16.67 0.33 4.69
N THR A 65 -15.74 0.48 3.74
CA THR A 65 -14.78 -0.57 3.39
C THR A 65 -13.88 -0.93 4.57
N GLN A 66 -13.41 0.08 5.32
CA GLN A 66 -12.59 -0.15 6.51
C GLN A 66 -13.39 -0.83 7.62
N LEU A 67 -14.63 -0.40 7.85
CA LEU A 67 -15.52 -1.03 8.83
C LEU A 67 -15.82 -2.49 8.47
N PHE A 68 -16.14 -2.75 7.20
CA PHE A 68 -16.35 -4.11 6.69
C PHE A 68 -15.10 -4.97 6.87
N SER A 69 -13.92 -4.43 6.54
CA SER A 69 -12.64 -5.09 6.75
C SER A 69 -12.40 -5.43 8.23
N THR A 70 -12.79 -4.56 9.15
CA THR A 70 -12.70 -4.81 10.60
C THR A 70 -13.65 -5.94 11.01
N VAL A 71 -14.93 -5.86 10.61
CA VAL A 71 -15.94 -6.89 10.94
C VAL A 71 -15.56 -8.27 10.40
N VAL A 72 -15.17 -8.36 9.12
CA VAL A 72 -14.75 -9.63 8.52
C VAL A 72 -13.48 -10.18 9.17
N SER A 73 -12.56 -9.31 9.62
CA SER A 73 -11.36 -9.75 10.35
C SER A 73 -11.71 -10.45 11.68
N TYR A 74 -12.73 -9.97 12.40
CA TYR A 74 -13.24 -10.63 13.61
C TYR A 74 -14.04 -11.91 13.31
N TRP A 75 -14.64 -12.01 12.12
CA TRP A 75 -15.36 -13.22 11.68
C TRP A 75 -14.42 -14.32 11.18
N ALA A 76 -13.34 -13.94 10.49
CA ALA A 76 -12.38 -14.86 9.89
C ALA A 76 -11.39 -15.48 10.89
N HIS A 77 -11.13 -14.81 12.02
CA HIS A 77 -10.27 -15.35 13.07
C HIS A 77 -10.87 -15.11 14.46
N PRO A 78 -11.05 -16.15 15.29
CA PRO A 78 -11.57 -16.03 16.66
C PRO A 78 -10.57 -15.37 17.64
N PHE A 79 -9.51 -14.70 17.15
CA PHE A 79 -8.55 -14.03 18.01
C PHE A 79 -9.23 -12.81 18.60
N ARG A 80 -9.63 -12.89 19.87
CA ARG A 80 -10.18 -11.75 20.60
C ARG A 80 -9.03 -11.04 21.31
N PRO A 81 -8.77 -9.75 21.05
CA PRO A 81 -7.78 -9.00 21.80
C PRO A 81 -8.19 -9.01 23.28
N LYS A 82 -7.48 -9.80 24.10
CA LYS A 82 -7.62 -9.75 25.55
C LYS A 82 -6.75 -8.60 26.04
N LEU A 83 -7.34 -7.64 26.73
CA LEU A 83 -6.61 -6.57 27.41
C LEU A 83 -5.90 -7.18 28.61
N THR A 84 -4.74 -7.78 28.38
CA THR A 84 -3.91 -8.39 29.42
C THR A 84 -2.59 -7.64 29.47
N LEU A 85 -2.34 -6.90 30.55
CA LEU A 85 -1.11 -6.12 30.76
C LEU A 85 0.12 -6.99 31.14
N SER A 86 0.06 -8.29 30.84
CA SER A 86 1.06 -9.29 31.25
C SER A 86 2.29 -9.33 30.34
N GLU A 87 2.23 -8.76 29.13
CA GLU A 87 3.32 -8.80 28.15
C GLU A 87 3.96 -7.42 27.97
N ARG A 88 4.75 -6.99 28.96
CA ARG A 88 5.51 -5.72 28.87
C ARG A 88 6.59 -5.74 27.78
N ASP A 89 7.14 -6.91 27.47
CA ASP A 89 8.16 -7.06 26.41
C ASP A 89 7.57 -6.85 25.00
N SER A 90 6.34 -7.31 24.76
CA SER A 90 5.60 -7.04 23.51
C SER A 90 5.34 -5.54 23.29
N LEU A 91 5.21 -4.75 24.37
CA LEU A 91 5.06 -3.29 24.29
C LEU A 91 6.37 -2.58 23.90
N MET A 92 7.55 -3.09 24.30
CA MET A 92 8.83 -2.53 23.85
C MET A 92 9.08 -2.77 22.36
N ALA A 93 8.79 -3.98 21.87
CA ALA A 93 8.83 -4.26 20.43
C ALA A 93 7.86 -3.37 19.64
N SER A 94 6.66 -3.13 20.21
CA SER A 94 5.66 -2.22 19.62
C SER A 94 6.14 -0.77 19.56
N LYS A 95 6.89 -0.28 20.57
CA LYS A 95 7.49 1.07 20.55
C LYS A 95 8.49 1.24 19.41
N TRP A 96 9.36 0.25 19.18
CA TRP A 96 10.32 0.29 18.08
C TRP A 96 9.63 0.24 16.71
N LEU A 97 8.56 -0.55 16.60
CA LEU A 97 7.74 -0.62 15.39
C LEU A 97 7.03 0.72 15.13
N LEU A 98 6.45 1.33 16.17
CA LEU A 98 5.82 2.65 16.09
C LEU A 98 6.85 3.71 15.68
N PHE A 99 8.04 3.70 16.27
CA PHE A 99 9.11 4.62 15.91
C PHE A 99 9.52 4.48 14.44
N ASN A 100 9.77 3.24 13.97
CA ASN A 100 10.07 2.99 12.56
C ASN A 100 8.95 3.44 11.62
N ASN A 101 7.68 3.23 12.00
CA ASN A 101 6.54 3.69 11.20
C ASN A 101 6.47 5.23 11.17
N ILE A 102 6.72 5.91 12.29
CA ILE A 102 6.75 7.39 12.35
C ILE A 102 7.89 7.93 11.48
N VAL A 103 9.10 7.38 11.63
CA VAL A 103 10.27 7.79 10.84
C VAL A 103 10.03 7.53 9.35
N GLY A 104 9.49 6.35 8.99
CA GLY A 104 9.13 6.01 7.61
C GLY A 104 8.05 6.93 7.04
N TYR A 105 7.04 7.27 7.84
CA TYR A 105 6.00 8.21 7.46
C TYR A 105 6.57 9.61 7.22
N LEU A 106 7.43 10.11 8.12
CA LEU A 106 8.10 11.40 7.98
C LEU A 106 8.98 11.42 6.74
N LYS A 107 9.73 10.35 6.47
CA LYS A 107 10.54 10.20 5.26
C LYS A 107 9.68 10.33 4.02
N ASN A 108 8.59 9.57 3.91
CA ASN A 108 7.75 9.59 2.72
C ASN A 108 7.01 10.93 2.55
N ARG A 109 6.52 11.53 3.63
CA ARG A 109 5.76 12.79 3.59
C ARG A 109 6.61 14.06 3.55
N SER A 110 7.92 13.96 3.82
CA SER A 110 8.81 15.13 3.75
C SER A 110 8.83 15.75 2.36
N SER A 111 8.87 14.91 1.32
CA SER A 111 8.79 15.34 -0.08
C SER A 111 7.46 16.04 -0.42
N ASP A 112 6.33 15.48 0.03
CA ASP A 112 5.00 16.09 -0.12
C ASP A 112 4.91 17.47 0.55
N PHE A 113 5.51 17.62 1.74
CA PHE A 113 5.47 18.88 2.49
C PHE A 113 6.25 19.99 1.78
N VAL A 114 7.45 19.68 1.28
CA VAL A 114 8.29 20.64 0.53
C VAL A 114 7.63 21.07 -0.77
N ILE A 115 6.98 20.14 -1.48
CA ILE A 115 6.27 20.44 -2.74
C ILE A 115 4.96 21.19 -2.46
N GLY A 116 4.26 20.86 -1.38
CA GLY A 116 3.02 21.51 -0.94
C GLY A 116 3.18 23.00 -0.62
N LEU A 117 4.38 23.45 -0.22
CA LEU A 117 4.69 24.87 -0.04
C LEU A 117 4.55 25.69 -1.33
N ASN A 118 4.63 25.04 -2.51
CA ASN A 118 4.48 25.69 -3.82
C ASN A 118 3.01 25.70 -4.30
N GLY A 119 2.06 25.27 -3.47
CA GLY A 119 0.62 25.31 -3.73
C GLY A 119 -0.01 23.94 -4.02
N PRO A 120 -1.33 23.82 -3.79
CA PRO A 120 -2.05 22.53 -3.84
C PRO A 120 -2.10 21.90 -5.24
N ALA A 121 -2.02 22.70 -6.30
CA ALA A 121 -2.03 22.20 -7.68
C ALA A 121 -0.74 21.42 -8.01
N GLY A 122 0.43 21.92 -7.59
CA GLY A 122 1.72 21.26 -7.81
C GLY A 122 1.85 19.95 -7.03
N LEU A 123 1.32 19.92 -5.80
CA LEU A 123 1.29 18.73 -4.96
C LEU A 123 0.39 17.63 -5.55
N GLY A 124 -0.79 18.00 -6.07
CA GLY A 124 -1.69 17.05 -6.73
C GLY A 124 -1.03 16.40 -7.95
N LEU A 125 -0.33 17.20 -8.75
CA LEU A 125 0.40 16.72 -9.93
C LEU A 125 1.54 15.78 -9.56
N TYR A 126 2.31 16.13 -8.53
CA TYR A 126 3.39 15.29 -8.01
C TYR A 126 2.86 13.96 -7.47
N ASN A 127 1.83 13.98 -6.62
CA ASN A 127 1.26 12.77 -6.03
C ASN A 127 0.78 11.79 -7.09
N VAL A 128 0.06 12.27 -8.11
CA VAL A 128 -0.43 11.42 -9.20
C VAL A 128 0.72 10.88 -10.05
N SER A 129 1.72 11.72 -10.37
CA SER A 129 2.91 11.27 -11.12
C SER A 129 3.71 10.23 -10.33
N TYR A 130 3.85 10.43 -9.03
CA TYR A 130 4.56 9.54 -8.11
C TYR A 130 3.82 8.22 -7.93
N GLU A 131 2.50 8.24 -7.79
CA GLU A 131 1.67 7.04 -7.68
C GLU A 131 1.77 6.21 -8.97
N LEU A 132 1.62 6.84 -10.15
CA LEU A 132 1.79 6.16 -11.44
C LEU A 132 3.19 5.56 -11.62
N ALA A 133 4.23 6.27 -11.19
CA ALA A 133 5.61 5.77 -11.26
C ALA A 133 5.86 4.58 -10.33
N ASN A 134 5.21 4.54 -9.16
CA ASN A 134 5.42 3.51 -8.16
C ASN A 134 4.49 2.30 -8.28
N LEU A 135 3.34 2.43 -8.96
CA LEU A 135 2.40 1.33 -9.21
C LEU A 135 3.05 0.00 -9.61
N PRO A 136 3.90 -0.08 -10.65
CA PRO A 136 4.52 -1.34 -11.06
C PRO A 136 5.39 -1.91 -9.93
N THR A 137 6.15 -1.05 -9.26
CA THR A 137 7.04 -1.45 -8.16
C THR A 137 6.23 -1.95 -6.97
N THR A 138 5.18 -1.25 -6.54
CA THR A 138 4.40 -1.63 -5.35
C THR A 138 3.53 -2.86 -5.58
N GLU A 139 2.88 -2.96 -6.75
CA GLU A 139 1.98 -4.07 -7.05
C GLU A 139 2.73 -5.37 -7.35
N LEU A 140 3.95 -5.30 -7.89
CA LEU A 140 4.81 -6.48 -8.06
C LEU A 140 5.58 -6.84 -6.79
N SER A 141 6.12 -5.83 -6.08
CA SER A 141 6.96 -6.09 -4.90
C SER A 141 6.16 -6.55 -3.69
N ALA A 142 4.93 -6.05 -3.48
CA ALA A 142 4.17 -6.38 -2.27
C ALA A 142 3.80 -7.88 -2.19
N PRO A 143 3.29 -8.55 -3.24
CA PRO A 143 3.03 -9.99 -3.21
C PRO A 143 4.30 -10.82 -3.06
N ILE A 144 5.35 -10.45 -3.80
CA ILE A 144 6.63 -11.17 -3.78
C ILE A 144 7.28 -11.09 -2.40
N ASN A 145 7.37 -9.89 -1.81
CA ASN A 145 7.87 -9.73 -0.44
C ASN A 145 7.05 -10.52 0.59
N ARG A 146 5.72 -10.59 0.43
CA ARG A 146 4.86 -11.39 1.31
C ARG A 146 5.10 -12.89 1.17
N ALA A 147 5.39 -13.38 -0.03
CA ALA A 147 5.70 -14.79 -0.27
C ALA A 147 7.11 -15.17 0.22
N LEU A 148 8.08 -14.25 0.11
CA LEU A 148 9.47 -14.48 0.49
C LEU A 148 9.72 -14.38 2.00
N LEU A 149 8.99 -13.52 2.71
CA LEU A 149 9.18 -13.30 4.16
C LEU A 149 9.21 -14.61 4.98
N PRO A 150 8.26 -15.55 4.79
CA PRO A 150 8.27 -16.82 5.50
C PRO A 150 9.42 -17.75 5.07
N GLY A 151 9.85 -17.67 3.81
CA GLY A 151 11.01 -18.41 3.30
C GLY A 151 12.31 -17.92 3.95
N PHE A 152 12.49 -16.60 4.06
CA PHE A 152 13.62 -16.00 4.74
C PHE A 152 13.65 -16.31 6.24
N ALA A 153 12.49 -16.34 6.91
CA ALA A 153 12.40 -16.69 8.32
C ALA A 153 12.76 -18.16 8.61
N ARG A 154 12.60 -19.07 7.64
CA ARG A 154 13.00 -20.48 7.77
C ARG A 154 14.49 -20.70 7.48
N LEU A 155 15.08 -19.87 6.63
CA LEU A 155 16.49 -19.92 6.25
C LEU A 155 17.38 -18.96 7.05
N SER A 156 16.87 -18.36 8.13
CA SER A 156 17.64 -17.40 8.93
C SER A 156 18.89 -18.02 9.58
N GLU A 157 18.94 -19.35 9.68
CA GLU A 157 20.07 -20.10 10.24
C GLU A 157 21.17 -20.43 9.21
N ASP A 158 20.91 -20.26 7.90
CA ASP A 158 21.90 -20.46 6.81
C ASP A 158 22.12 -19.15 6.01
N PRO A 159 23.20 -18.40 6.31
CA PRO A 159 23.49 -17.13 5.66
C PRO A 159 23.79 -17.24 4.16
N GLU A 160 24.40 -18.34 3.71
CA GLU A 160 24.78 -18.52 2.31
C GLU A 160 23.56 -18.81 1.45
N GLU A 161 22.69 -19.71 1.91
CA GLU A 161 21.47 -20.02 1.19
C GLU A 161 20.49 -18.84 1.20
N LEU A 162 20.41 -18.09 2.31
CA LEU A 162 19.65 -16.86 2.39
C LEU A 162 20.11 -15.83 1.35
N ARG A 163 21.42 -15.61 1.20
CA ARG A 163 21.97 -14.68 0.21
C ARG A 163 21.63 -15.09 -1.21
N ARG A 164 21.69 -16.39 -1.53
CA ARG A 164 21.35 -16.93 -2.85
C ARG A 164 19.87 -16.72 -3.19
N ILE A 165 18.96 -17.07 -2.27
CA ILE A 165 17.51 -16.92 -2.50
C ILE A 165 17.13 -15.45 -2.56
N TYR A 166 17.70 -14.60 -1.70
CA TYR A 166 17.48 -13.15 -1.75
C TYR A 166 17.92 -12.56 -3.09
N GLY A 167 19.11 -12.94 -3.58
CA GLY A 167 19.61 -12.51 -4.89
C GLY A 167 18.68 -12.94 -6.03
N SER A 168 18.26 -14.21 -6.05
CA SER A 168 17.36 -14.73 -7.08
C SER A 168 16.00 -14.02 -7.06
N ALA A 169 15.42 -13.82 -5.88
CA ALA A 169 14.19 -13.08 -5.70
C ALA A 169 14.29 -11.64 -6.22
N MET A 170 15.38 -10.95 -5.89
CA MET A 170 15.62 -9.58 -6.36
C MET A 170 15.82 -9.52 -7.87
N SER A 171 16.49 -10.51 -8.47
CA SER A 171 16.64 -10.62 -9.93
C SER A 171 15.30 -10.81 -10.63
N VAL A 172 14.42 -11.67 -10.11
CA VAL A 172 13.06 -11.86 -10.67
C VAL A 172 12.24 -10.58 -10.53
N LEU A 173 12.32 -9.90 -9.38
CA LEU A 173 11.67 -8.62 -9.16
C LEU A 173 12.14 -7.58 -10.17
N ALA A 174 13.45 -7.43 -10.36
CA ALA A 174 14.02 -6.51 -11.33
C ALA A 174 13.58 -6.87 -12.75
N LEU A 175 13.59 -8.15 -13.11
CA LEU A 175 13.19 -8.64 -14.43
C LEU A 175 11.73 -8.31 -14.76
N LEU A 176 10.84 -8.25 -13.77
CA LEU A 176 9.43 -7.89 -13.99
C LEU A 176 9.18 -6.39 -13.84
N ALA A 177 9.74 -5.76 -12.81
CA ALA A 177 9.46 -4.37 -12.47
C ALA A 177 10.10 -3.39 -13.47
N VAL A 178 11.32 -3.67 -13.94
CA VAL A 178 12.02 -2.80 -14.90
C VAL A 178 11.26 -2.69 -16.24
N PRO A 179 10.88 -3.78 -16.93
CA PRO A 179 10.12 -3.65 -18.17
C PRO A 179 8.71 -3.11 -17.95
N ALA A 180 8.06 -3.42 -16.82
CA ALA A 180 6.77 -2.82 -16.50
C ALA A 180 6.86 -1.29 -16.34
N ALA A 181 7.87 -0.81 -15.61
CA ALA A 181 8.13 0.61 -15.47
C ALA A 181 8.50 1.26 -16.82
N ALA A 182 9.38 0.62 -17.61
CA ALA A 182 9.76 1.08 -18.94
C ALA A 182 8.54 1.20 -19.87
N GLY A 183 7.61 0.24 -19.84
CA GLY A 183 6.36 0.27 -20.59
C GLY A 183 5.47 1.45 -20.20
N ILE A 184 5.31 1.71 -18.90
CA ILE A 184 4.55 2.86 -18.39
C ILE A 184 5.18 4.18 -18.83
N PHE A 185 6.51 4.30 -18.79
CA PHE A 185 7.21 5.51 -19.23
C PHE A 185 7.13 5.71 -20.73
N ALA A 186 7.31 4.65 -21.54
CA ALA A 186 7.22 4.73 -23.00
C ALA A 186 5.81 5.12 -23.46
N LEU A 187 4.78 4.59 -22.80
CA LEU A 187 3.37 4.83 -23.10
C LEU A 187 2.76 5.97 -22.28
N ALA A 188 3.56 6.74 -21.51
CA ALA A 188 3.03 7.77 -20.61
C ALA A 188 2.17 8.82 -21.35
N HIS A 189 2.54 9.16 -22.59
CA HIS A 189 1.80 10.09 -23.44
C HIS A 189 0.42 9.56 -23.90
N LEU A 190 0.20 8.24 -23.88
CA LEU A 190 -1.07 7.58 -24.19
C LEU A 190 -1.86 7.25 -22.93
N ILE A 191 -1.18 6.70 -21.91
CA ILE A 191 -1.80 6.26 -20.65
C ILE A 191 -2.36 7.47 -19.88
N VAL A 192 -1.62 8.58 -19.79
CA VAL A 192 -2.06 9.72 -18.97
C VAL A 192 -3.35 10.36 -19.52
N PRO A 193 -3.47 10.67 -20.82
CA PRO A 193 -4.72 11.23 -21.36
C PRO A 193 -5.90 10.25 -21.33
N VAL A 194 -5.66 8.95 -21.56
CA VAL A 194 -6.74 7.95 -21.60
C VAL A 194 -7.22 7.57 -20.20
N ALA A 195 -6.31 7.38 -19.25
CA ALA A 195 -6.65 6.93 -17.90
C ALA A 195 -7.02 8.09 -16.96
N LEU A 196 -6.34 9.24 -17.06
CA LEU A 196 -6.55 10.37 -16.15
C LEU A 196 -7.26 11.56 -16.80
N GLY A 197 -7.16 11.71 -18.12
CA GLY A 197 -7.79 12.80 -18.87
C GLY A 197 -6.85 13.99 -19.12
N ALA A 198 -7.30 14.91 -19.98
CA ALA A 198 -6.51 16.06 -20.46
C ALA A 198 -6.00 17.00 -19.35
N LYS A 199 -6.65 17.03 -18.18
CA LYS A 199 -6.24 17.84 -17.02
C LYS A 199 -4.89 17.42 -16.43
N TRP A 200 -4.43 16.20 -16.72
CA TRP A 200 -3.21 15.63 -16.15
C TRP A 200 -2.04 15.60 -17.11
N MET A 201 -2.13 16.25 -18.29
CA MET A 201 -1.01 16.29 -19.25
C MET A 201 0.27 16.89 -18.65
N ALA A 202 0.14 17.82 -17.69
CA ALA A 202 1.29 18.37 -16.97
C ALA A 202 2.06 17.33 -16.12
N ALA A 203 1.48 16.14 -15.85
CA ALA A 203 2.13 15.06 -15.11
C ALA A 203 3.16 14.30 -15.96
N ILE A 204 2.97 14.27 -17.29
CA ILE A 204 3.84 13.58 -18.24
C ILE A 204 5.31 14.03 -18.12
N PRO A 205 5.65 15.33 -18.16
CA PRO A 205 7.04 15.76 -18.02
C PRO A 205 7.65 15.45 -16.64
N VAL A 206 6.83 15.36 -15.58
CA VAL A 206 7.30 14.98 -14.24
C VAL A 206 7.65 13.49 -14.18
N LEU A 207 6.76 12.64 -14.72
CA LEU A 207 6.97 11.19 -14.87
C LEU A 207 8.24 10.86 -15.68
N LEU A 208 8.42 11.54 -16.82
CA LEU A 208 9.60 11.34 -17.67
C LEU A 208 10.89 11.87 -17.04
N ARG A 209 10.80 12.85 -16.14
CA ARG A 209 11.97 13.33 -15.38
C ARG A 209 12.38 12.34 -14.30
N SER A 210 11.43 11.71 -13.61
CA SER A 210 11.73 10.69 -12.59
C SER A 210 12.37 9.42 -13.16
N SER A 211 11.99 9.00 -14.37
CA SER A 211 12.63 7.83 -15.03
C SER A 211 14.12 8.06 -15.31
N ARG A 212 14.50 9.28 -15.71
CA ARG A 212 15.90 9.67 -15.94
C ARG A 212 16.74 9.72 -14.66
N SER A 213 16.11 9.80 -13.49
CA SER A 213 16.81 9.68 -12.21
C SER A 213 17.05 8.22 -11.86
N MET A 214 16.06 7.34 -12.11
CA MET A 214 16.19 5.90 -11.89
C MET A 214 17.19 5.23 -12.84
N ALA A 215 17.25 5.65 -14.11
CA ALA A 215 18.22 5.13 -15.08
C ALA A 215 19.68 5.56 -14.80
N ARG A 216 19.91 6.44 -13.81
CA ARG A 216 21.23 6.93 -13.42
C ARG A 216 21.75 6.35 -12.11
N CYS A 217 20.95 5.54 -11.41
CA CYS A 217 21.36 4.76 -10.24
C CYS A 217 21.57 3.30 -10.65
#